data_AF-A0A2U3K832-F1
#
_entry.id   AF-A0A2U3K832-F1
#
_cell.length_a   1.000
_cell.length_b   1.000
_cell.length_c   1.000
_cell.angle_alpha   90.00
_cell.angle_beta   90.00
_cell.angle_gamma   90.00
#
_symmetry.space_group_name_H-M   'P 1'
#
loop_
_entity.id
_entity.type
_entity.pdbx_description
1 polymer ?
#
loop_
_entity_poly.entity_id
_entity_poly.type
_entity_poly.pdbx_seq_one_letter_code
_entity_poly.pdbx_strand_id
1 'polypeptide(L)' 'MLEIEKPRIECIERSEDNYYAKFVVEPLERGYGITLGNSLRRISYHLFQDQQ' A
#
# COMPACT_ATOMS: atom_id res chain seq x y z
N MET A 1 -2.77 15.54 23.31
CA MET A 1 -2.58 15.37 21.86
C MET A 1 -2.05 13.96 21.66
N LEU A 2 -2.76 13.10 20.93
CA LEU A 2 -2.22 11.78 20.59
C LEU A 2 -1.13 11.98 19.55
N GLU A 3 0.10 11.65 19.92
CA GLU A 3 1.26 11.74 19.05
C GLU A 3 1.16 10.58 18.05
N ILE A 4 0.78 10.89 16.81
CA ILE A 4 0.73 9.89 15.74
C ILE A 4 2.17 9.68 15.29
N GLU A 5 2.72 8.50 15.57
CA GLU A 5 4.03 8.11 15.03
C GLU A 5 3.99 8.11 13.50
N LYS A 6 5.01 8.73 12.89
CA LYS A 6 5.08 8.86 11.43
C LYS A 6 5.24 7.45 10.81
N PRO A 7 4.31 7.00 9.95
CA PRO A 7 4.41 5.69 9.33
C PRO A 7 5.62 5.65 8.40
N ARG A 8 6.34 4.54 8.44
CA ARG A 8 7.43 4.19 7.53
C ARG A 8 6.90 3.25 6.48
N ILE A 9 7.43 3.38 5.26
CA ILE A 9 7.11 2.50 4.14
C ILE A 9 8.40 1.83 3.73
N GLU A 10 8.40 0.50 3.74
CA GLU A 10 9.55 -0.32 3.35
C GLU A 10 9.16 -1.24 2.20
N CYS A 11 10.01 -1.34 1.17
CA CYS A 11 9.86 -2.29 0.09
C CYS A 11 10.64 -3.55 0.45
N ILE A 12 9.92 -4.64 0.69
CA ILE A 12 10.51 -5.92 1.12
C ILE A 12 10.73 -6.88 -0.04
N GLU A 13 10.03 -6.67 -1.15
CA GLU A 13 10.19 -7.48 -2.35
C GLU A 13 9.84 -6.66 -3.59
N ARG A 14 10.64 -6.79 -4.64
CA ARG A 14 10.35 -6.23 -5.96
C ARG A 14 10.83 -7.23 -7.00
N SER A 15 9.92 -7.68 -7.85
CA SER A 15 10.25 -8.56 -8.95
C SER A 15 10.96 -7.79 -10.06
N GLU A 16 11.90 -8.45 -10.75
CA GLU A 16 12.65 -7.89 -11.88
C GLU A 16 11.75 -7.52 -13.06
N ASP A 17 10.65 -8.27 -13.23
CA ASP A 17 9.64 -8.05 -14.26
C ASP A 17 8.68 -6.88 -13.96
N ASN A 18 8.82 -6.24 -12.79
CA ASN A 18 7.99 -5.14 -12.28
C ASN A 18 6.48 -5.46 -12.15
N TYR A 19 6.05 -6.72 -12.28
CA TYR A 19 4.66 -7.11 -12.11
C TYR A 19 4.29 -7.37 -10.65
N TYR A 20 5.29 -7.57 -9.79
CA TYR A 20 5.10 -7.82 -8.37
C TYR A 20 6.00 -6.93 -7.51
N ALA A 21 5.41 -6.34 -6.49
CA ALA A 21 6.15 -5.67 -5.42
C ALA A 21 5.38 -5.79 -4.10
N LYS A 22 6.11 -5.91 -3.00
CA LYS A 22 5.57 -6.06 -1.66
C LYS A 22 6.14 -4.96 -0.76
N PHE A 23 5.23 -4.29 -0.06
CA PHE A 23 5.55 -3.18 0.84
C PHE A 23 4.98 -3.43 2.23
N VAL A 24 5.69 -2.94 3.24
CA VAL A 24 5.25 -2.92 4.64
C VAL A 24 5.11 -1.46 5.06
N VAL A 25 3.99 -1.14 5.73
CA VAL A 25 3.73 0.21 6.24
C VAL A 25 3.41 0.13 7.72
N GLU A 26 4.26 0.73 8.56
CA GLU A 26 4.12 0.70 10.01
C GLU A 26 4.84 1.88 10.70
N PRO A 27 4.38 2.31 11.89
CA PRO A 27 3.16 1.88 12.57
C PRO A 27 1.91 2.52 11.95
N LEU A 28 0.78 1.81 11.99
CA LEU A 28 -0.51 2.32 11.57
C LEU A 28 -1.52 2.21 12.71
N GLU A 29 -2.34 3.24 12.87
CA GLU A 29 -3.46 3.20 13.79
C GLU A 29 -4.47 2.12 13.37
N ARG A 30 -5.14 1.52 14.37
CA ARG A 30 -6.14 0.48 14.13
C ARG A 30 -7.19 0.98 13.12
N GLY A 31 -7.37 0.22 12.04
CA GLY A 31 -8.32 0.51 10.98
C GLY A 31 -7.70 1.19 9.75
N TYR A 32 -6.60 1.93 9.89
CA TYR A 32 -5.95 2.58 8.74
C TYR A 32 -5.38 1.58 7.73
N GLY A 33 -4.87 0.43 8.18
CA GLY A 33 -4.43 -0.64 7.28
C GLY A 33 -5.54 -1.13 6.35
N ILE A 34 -6.78 -1.25 6.86
CA ILE A 34 -7.94 -1.66 6.06
C ILE A 34 -8.36 -0.56 5.09
N THR A 35 -8.43 0.69 5.55
CA THR A 35 -8.80 1.85 4.71
C THR A 35 -7.82 2.05 3.55
N LEU A 36 -6.52 2.03 3.84
CA LEU A 36 -5.47 2.16 2.82
C LEU A 36 -5.44 0.96 1.88
N GLY A 37 -5.46 -0.27 2.42
CA GLY A 37 -5.45 -1.49 1.62
C GLY A 37 -6.65 -1.59 0.68
N ASN A 38 -7.85 -1.25 1.14
CA ASN A 38 -9.05 -1.22 0.29
C ASN A 38 -8.95 -0.17 -0.81
N SER A 39 -8.45 1.02 -0.50
CA SER A 39 -8.29 2.11 -1.47
C SER A 39 -7.28 1.74 -2.55
N LEU A 40 -6.11 1.23 -2.15
CA LEU A 40 -5.06 0.79 -3.06
C LEU A 40 -5.53 -0.38 -3.94
N ARG A 41 -6.20 -1.37 -3.38
CA ARG A 41 -6.76 -2.49 -4.14
C ARG A 41 -7.68 -2.00 -5.26
N ARG A 42 -8.54 -1.02 -4.99
CA ARG A 42 -9.45 -0.46 -6.01
C ARG A 42 -8.71 0.29 -7.11
N ILE A 43 -7.71 1.10 -6.75
CA ILE A 43 -6.92 1.88 -7.72
C ILE A 43 -6.09 0.95 -8.60
N SER A 44 -5.45 -0.08 -8.02
CA SER A 44 -4.70 -1.07 -8.79
C SER A 44 -5.56 -1.74 -9.86
N TYR A 45 -6.78 -2.16 -9.52
CA TYR A 45 -7.69 -2.75 -10.52
C TYR A 45 -8.11 -1.77 -11.62
N HIS A 46 -8.32 -0.50 -11.29
CA HIS A 46 -8.73 0.51 -12.27
C HIS A 46 -7.59 0.85 -13.25
N LEU A 47 -6.37 1.03 -12.75
CA LEU A 47 -5.20 1.32 -13.58
C LEU A 47 -4.84 0.21 -14.56
N PHE A 48 -5.20 -1.06 -14.28
CA PHE A 48 -5.02 -2.17 -15.22
C PHE A 48 -6.08 -2.20 -16.34
N GLN A 49 -7.24 -1.55 -16.16
CA GLN A 49 -8.31 -1.56 -17.18
C GLN A 49 -8.11 -0.45 -18.23
N ASP A 50 -7.45 0.65 -17.86
CA ASP A 50 -7.15 1.77 -18.78
C ASP A 50 -5.93 1.51 -19.69
N GLN A 51 -5.40 0.27 -19.70
CA GLN A 51 -4.26 -0.17 -20.53
C GLN A 51 -4.66 -1.20 -21.60
N GLN A 52 -5.95 -1.27 -21.96
CA GLN A 52 -6.49 -2.10 -23.05
C GLN A 52 -7.18 -1.25 -24.11
#